data_AF-A0A3T1AYB9-F1
#
_entry.id   AF-A0A3T1AYB9-F1
#
_cell.length_a   1.000
_cell.length_b   1.000
_cell.length_c   1.000
_cell.angle_alpha   90.00
_cell.angle_beta   90.00
_cell.angle_gamma   90.00
#
_symmetry.space_group_name_H-M   'P 1'
#
loop_
_entity.id
_entity.type
_entity.pdbx_description
1 polymer ?
#
loop_
_entity_poly.entity_id
_entity_poly.type
_entity_poly.pdbx_seq_one_letter_code
_entity_poly.pdbx_strand_id
1 'polypeptide(L)'
;MTEVMSASPAPSSAGDVTSTEQEIIRISEEVLQRDGIKPEDDLFDLGVTSLAFIRILVRIHEKFGVAFTGAELGDDASIAHLSATVDEARTA
;
A
#
# COMPACT_ATOMS: atom_id res chain seq x y z
N MET A 1 33.95 -22.68 3.29
CA MET A 1 32.60 -23.15 2.93
C MET A 1 32.01 -22.06 2.05
N THR A 2 32.06 -22.30 0.75
CA THR A 2 31.74 -21.37 -0.34
C THR A 2 30.22 -21.22 -0.49
N GLU A 3 29.83 -20.15 -1.20
CA GLU A 3 28.58 -19.99 -1.98
C GLU A 3 27.32 -19.60 -1.19
N VAL A 4 26.48 -18.65 -1.62
CA VAL A 4 26.22 -18.06 -2.95
C VAL A 4 25.80 -16.59 -2.89
N MET A 5 26.12 -15.88 -3.97
CA MET A 5 25.51 -14.64 -4.45
C MET A 5 24.16 -14.98 -5.12
N SER A 6 23.06 -14.26 -4.84
CA SER A 6 21.98 -14.04 -5.82
C SER A 6 20.90 -13.07 -5.35
N ALA A 7 20.48 -12.24 -6.31
CA ALA A 7 19.58 -11.11 -6.21
C ALA A 7 18.10 -11.48 -6.04
N SER A 8 17.37 -10.62 -5.31
CA SER A 8 16.08 -9.98 -5.70
C SER A 8 15.34 -9.51 -4.44
N PRO A 9 15.06 -8.20 -4.25
CA PRO A 9 14.05 -7.78 -3.28
C PRO A 9 12.67 -7.81 -3.98
N ALA A 10 11.88 -8.86 -3.75
CA ALA A 10 10.40 -8.90 -3.82
C ALA A 10 9.89 -10.35 -3.70
N PRO A 11 8.68 -10.62 -3.15
CA PRO A 11 7.79 -9.79 -2.32
C PRO A 11 7.67 -10.35 -0.89
N SER A 12 7.40 -9.49 0.08
CA SER A 12 7.16 -9.86 1.49
C SER A 12 5.99 -10.86 1.61
N SER A 13 6.32 -12.15 1.70
CA SER A 13 5.35 -13.21 1.99
C SER A 13 5.17 -13.39 3.49
N ALA A 14 3.92 -13.23 3.93
CA ALA A 14 3.27 -13.94 5.04
C ALA A 14 3.80 -13.70 6.48
N GLY A 15 3.14 -12.78 7.20
CA GLY A 15 3.02 -12.88 8.66
C GLY A 15 2.68 -11.57 9.37
N ASP A 16 3.37 -10.50 9.02
CA ASP A 16 3.37 -9.27 9.81
C ASP A 16 2.99 -8.07 8.94
N VAL A 17 1.91 -7.40 9.31
CA VAL A 17 1.52 -6.12 8.71
C VAL A 17 2.59 -5.10 9.08
N THR A 18 3.25 -4.53 8.08
CA THR A 18 4.26 -3.48 8.27
C THR A 18 3.63 -2.22 8.86
N SER A 19 4.44 -1.37 9.49
CA SER A 19 3.96 -0.09 10.03
C SER A 19 3.32 0.80 8.95
N THR A 20 3.83 0.74 7.71
CA THR A 20 3.28 1.46 6.55
C THR A 20 1.90 0.90 6.20
N GLU A 21 1.79 -0.42 6.04
CA GLU A 21 0.51 -1.09 5.77
C GLU A 21 -0.53 -0.82 6.86
N GLN A 22 -0.16 -0.88 8.14
CA GLN A 22 -1.08 -0.61 9.25
C GLN A 22 -1.69 0.79 9.18
N GLU A 23 -0.89 1.78 8.82
CA GLU A 23 -1.36 3.16 8.73
C GLU A 23 -2.23 3.36 7.48
N ILE A 24 -1.87 2.74 6.35
CA ILE A 24 -2.68 2.79 5.12
C ILE A 24 -4.02 2.04 5.31
N ILE A 25 -4.03 0.93 6.05
CA ILE A 25 -5.26 0.24 6.49
C ILE A 25 -6.13 1.20 7.28
N ARG A 26 -5.59 1.86 8.32
CA ARG A 26 -6.35 2.81 9.12
C ARG A 26 -6.95 3.94 8.28
N ILE A 27 -6.15 4.55 7.39
CA ILE A 27 -6.63 5.60 6.48
C ILE A 27 -7.78 5.09 5.61
N SER A 28 -7.66 3.86 5.11
CA SER A 28 -8.67 3.21 4.28
C SER A 28 -9.94 2.93 5.08
N GLU A 29 -9.81 2.38 6.29
CA GLU A 29 -10.91 2.12 7.22
C GLU A 29 -11.65 3.42 7.60
N GLU A 30 -10.91 4.50 7.88
CA GLU A 30 -11.49 5.82 8.16
C GLU A 30 -12.24 6.40 6.95
N VAL A 31 -11.71 6.27 5.73
CA VAL A 31 -12.36 6.78 4.52
C VAL A 31 -13.62 5.97 4.20
N LEU A 32 -13.55 4.66 4.39
CA LEU A 32 -14.57 3.71 3.98
C LEU A 32 -15.58 3.43 5.10
N GLN A 33 -15.34 3.96 6.31
CA GLN A 33 -16.16 3.78 7.50
C GLN A 33 -16.44 2.29 7.76
N ARG A 34 -15.38 1.47 7.66
CA ARG A 34 -15.42 0.02 7.87
C ARG A 34 -14.13 -0.44 8.51
N ASP A 35 -14.19 -1.58 9.16
CA ASP A 35 -13.05 -2.23 9.80
C ASP A 35 -12.74 -3.57 9.13
N GLY A 36 -11.52 -4.06 9.31
CA GLY A 36 -11.10 -5.40 8.89
C GLY A 36 -10.53 -5.47 7.47
N ILE A 37 -10.01 -4.36 6.95
CA ILE A 37 -9.30 -4.34 5.66
C ILE A 37 -7.95 -5.04 5.82
N LYS A 38 -7.63 -5.97 4.92
CA LYS A 38 -6.35 -6.68 4.92
C LYS A 38 -5.35 -6.06 3.95
N PRO A 39 -4.05 -6.33 4.12
CA PRO A 39 -3.01 -5.87 3.19
C PRO A 39 -3.22 -6.33 1.75
N GLU A 40 -3.75 -7.54 1.59
CA GLU A 40 -4.00 -8.21 0.30
C GLU A 40 -5.33 -7.80 -0.35
N ASP A 41 -6.21 -7.08 0.37
CA ASP A 41 -7.50 -6.67 -0.19
C ASP A 41 -7.29 -5.53 -1.18
N ASP A 42 -7.81 -5.70 -2.38
CA ASP A 42 -7.87 -4.64 -3.38
C ASP A 42 -8.98 -3.65 -3.04
N LEU A 43 -8.65 -2.36 -3.00
CA LEU A 43 -9.62 -1.31 -2.66
C LEU A 43 -10.80 -1.28 -3.65
N PHE A 44 -10.59 -1.52 -4.94
CA PHE A 44 -11.67 -1.55 -5.92
C PHE A 44 -12.59 -2.76 -5.74
N ASP A 45 -12.05 -3.93 -5.39
CA ASP A 45 -12.86 -5.12 -5.05
C ASP A 45 -13.72 -4.88 -3.81
N LEU A 46 -13.15 -4.15 -2.84
CA LEU A 46 -13.87 -3.67 -1.68
C LEU A 46 -14.91 -2.57 -2.00
N GLY A 47 -15.15 -2.23 -3.27
CA GLY A 47 -16.16 -1.25 -3.69
C GLY A 47 -15.78 0.21 -3.42
N VAL A 48 -14.47 0.51 -3.33
CA VAL A 48 -14.00 1.90 -3.26
C VAL A 48 -14.40 2.65 -4.53
N THR A 49 -15.05 3.79 -4.34
CA THR A 49 -15.35 4.71 -5.45
C THR A 49 -14.13 5.56 -5.79
N SER A 50 -14.04 6.09 -7.02
CA SER A 50 -12.92 6.94 -7.42
C SER A 50 -12.68 8.13 -6.47
N LEU A 51 -13.75 8.72 -5.91
CA LEU A 51 -13.63 9.81 -4.94
C LEU A 51 -13.05 9.33 -3.60
N ALA A 52 -13.47 8.15 -3.11
CA ALA A 52 -12.91 7.56 -1.91
C ALA A 52 -11.44 7.17 -2.11
N PHE A 53 -11.09 6.62 -3.27
CA PHE A 53 -9.72 6.30 -3.64
C PHE A 53 -8.83 7.54 -3.63
N ILE A 54 -9.26 8.63 -4.29
CA ILE A 54 -8.54 9.91 -4.27
C ILE A 54 -8.35 10.42 -2.83
N ARG A 55 -9.37 10.31 -1.96
CA ARG A 55 -9.26 10.72 -0.54
C ARG A 55 -8.24 9.87 0.23
N ILE A 56 -8.15 8.58 -0.06
CA ILE A 56 -7.12 7.70 0.52
C ILE A 56 -5.74 8.18 0.07
N LEU A 57 -5.52 8.34 -1.24
CA LEU A 57 -4.23 8.79 -1.79
C LEU A 57 -3.80 10.16 -1.22
N VAL A 58 -4.72 11.11 -1.10
CA VAL A 58 -4.44 12.41 -0.48
C VAL A 58 -4.00 12.27 0.97
N ARG A 59 -4.68 11.43 1.77
CA ARG A 59 -4.29 11.19 3.16
C ARG A 59 -2.95 10.47 3.29
N ILE A 60 -2.66 9.52 2.41
CA ILE A 60 -1.35 8.86 2.37
C ILE A 60 -0.27 9.90 2.03
N HIS A 61 -0.51 10.77 1.05
CA HIS A 61 0.40 11.88 0.72
C HIS A 61 0.59 12.84 1.91
N GLU A 62 -0.47 13.22 2.62
CA GLU A 62 -0.37 14.07 3.82
C GLU A 62 0.43 13.41 4.96
N LYS A 63 0.34 12.09 5.10
CA LYS A 63 1.01 11.33 6.16
C LYS A 63 2.47 11.00 5.86
N PHE A 64 2.76 10.60 4.63
CA PHE A 64 4.06 10.08 4.23
C PHE A 64 4.85 11.03 3.32
N GLY A 65 4.22 12.06 2.76
CA GLY A 65 4.83 12.95 1.78
C GLY A 65 5.01 12.33 0.39
N VAL A 66 4.38 11.17 0.14
CA VAL A 66 4.52 10.41 -1.12
C VAL A 66 3.31 10.67 -2.00
N ALA A 67 3.55 11.18 -3.21
CA ALA A 67 2.51 11.44 -4.19
C ALA A 67 2.45 10.28 -5.18
N PHE A 68 1.31 9.59 -5.25
CA PHE A 68 1.11 8.55 -6.24
C PHE A 68 0.77 9.15 -7.58
N THR A 69 1.50 8.78 -8.62
CA THR A 69 1.04 9.01 -9.98
C THR A 69 0.12 7.86 -10.38
N GLY A 70 -0.97 8.15 -11.10
CA GLY A 70 -1.90 7.09 -11.55
C GLY A 70 -1.25 5.98 -12.38
N ALA A 71 -0.02 6.19 -12.87
CA ALA A 71 0.79 5.19 -13.55
C ALA A 71 1.40 4.14 -12.61
N GLU A 72 1.70 4.50 -11.35
CA GLU A 72 2.33 3.60 -10.36
C GLU A 72 1.32 2.66 -9.72
N LEU A 73 0.08 3.12 -9.59
CA LEU A 73 -1.02 2.34 -9.03
C LEU A 73 -1.53 1.26 -10.00
N GLY A 74 -1.33 1.44 -11.32
CA GLY A 74 -1.75 0.45 -12.31
C GLY A 74 -3.21 0.02 -12.14
N ASP A 75 -3.43 -1.30 -12.16
CA ASP A 75 -4.74 -1.95 -11.89
C ASP A 75 -4.79 -2.59 -10.49
N ASP A 76 -3.73 -2.42 -9.67
CA ASP A 76 -3.61 -3.01 -8.34
C ASP A 76 -3.65 -1.91 -7.28
N ALA A 77 -4.79 -1.79 -6.61
CA ALA A 77 -4.99 -0.86 -5.51
C ALA A 77 -5.02 -1.59 -4.16
N SER A 78 -4.23 -2.65 -4.04
CA SER A 78 -4.05 -3.32 -2.76
C SER A 78 -3.27 -2.44 -1.79
N ILE A 79 -3.56 -2.62 -0.50
CA ILE A 79 -2.83 -1.92 0.57
C ILE A 79 -1.34 -2.29 0.52
N ALA A 80 -1.00 -3.55 0.23
CA ALA A 80 0.38 -4.01 0.10
C ALA A 80 1.12 -3.26 -1.01
N HIS A 81 0.51 -3.09 -2.18
CA HIS A 81 1.09 -2.35 -3.30
C HIS A 81 1.27 -0.86 -3.00
N LEU A 82 0.25 -0.23 -2.38
CA LEU A 82 0.33 1.14 -1.91
C LEU A 82 1.48 1.34 -0.91
N SER A 83 1.63 0.40 0.02
CA SER A 83 2.65 0.46 1.06
C SER A 83 4.05 0.28 0.49
N ALA A 84 4.22 -0.71 -0.40
CA ALA A 84 5.48 -0.94 -1.09
C ALA A 84 5.93 0.30 -1.86
N THR A 85 5.00 0.95 -2.59
CA THR A 85 5.29 2.19 -3.33
C THR A 85 5.74 3.31 -2.39
N VAL A 86 5.12 3.44 -1.21
CA VAL A 86 5.52 4.43 -0.19
C VAL A 86 6.90 4.12 0.35
N ASP A 87 7.18 2.86 0.68
CA ASP A 87 8.48 2.46 1.20
C ASP A 87 9.58 2.66 0.15
N GLU A 88 9.35 2.31 -1.12
CA GLU A 88 10.28 2.57 -2.22
C GLU A 88 10.55 4.06 -2.38
N ALA A 89 9.51 4.90 -2.43
CA ALA A 89 9.64 6.35 -2.55
C ALA A 89 10.37 7.02 -1.38
N ARG A 90 10.37 6.39 -0.20
CA ARG A 90 11.10 6.87 0.99
C ARG A 90 12.54 6.39 1.05
N THR A 91 12.88 5.33 0.31
CA THR A 91 14.24 4.79 0.20
C THR A 91 15.06 5.39 -0.94
N ALA A 92 14.40 6.01 -1.93
CA ALA A 92 15.00 6.74 -3.05
C ALA A 92 15.49 8.13 -2.64
#